data_AF-A0A537C971-F1
#
_entry.id   AF-A0A537C971-F1
#
_cell.length_a   1.000
_cell.length_b   1.000
_cell.length_c   1.000
_cell.angle_alpha   90.00
_cell.angle_beta   90.00
_cell.angle_gamma   90.00
#
_symmetry.space_group_name_H-M   'P 1'
#
loop_
_entity.id
_entity.type
_entity.pdbx_description
1 polymer ?
#
loop_
_entity_poly.entity_id
_entity_poly.type
_entity_poly.pdbx_seq_one_letter_code
_entity_poly.pdbx_strand_id
1 'polypeptide(L)' 'MNRVIVGAHYGMGSWLAQRITAVIMALYTLILGFVLIEEGSFDYAEWQELFANGWMRVATLLFAASLAWHAWVGMR' A
#
# COMPACT_ATOMS: atom_id res chain seq x y z
N MET A 1 17.66 35.72 -10.39
CA MET A 1 17.65 34.24 -10.38
C MET A 1 17.79 33.78 -8.94
N ASN A 2 16.68 33.50 -8.26
CA ASN A 2 16.73 33.07 -6.87
C ASN A 2 16.90 31.54 -6.85
N ARG A 3 18.15 31.05 -6.76
CA ARG A 3 18.40 29.62 -6.54
C ARG A 3 17.93 29.31 -5.12
N VAL A 4 16.80 28.63 -4.98
CA VAL A 4 16.45 28.01 -3.70
C VAL A 4 17.51 26.95 -3.46
N ILE A 5 18.47 27.25 -2.59
CA ILE A 5 19.45 26.28 -2.10
C ILE A 5 18.72 25.42 -1.08
N VAL A 6 17.86 24.53 -1.55
CA VAL A 6 17.36 23.44 -0.71
C VAL A 6 18.51 22.45 -0.53
N GLY A 7 18.91 22.22 0.72
CA GLY A 7 19.89 21.20 1.04
C GLY A 7 19.46 19.83 0.51
N ALA A 8 20.42 18.95 0.20
CA ALA A 8 20.16 17.60 -0.32
C ALA A 8 19.22 16.73 0.55
N HIS A 9 18.91 17.17 1.78
CA HIS A 9 17.95 16.55 2.69
C HIS A 9 16.48 16.88 2.41
N TYR A 10 16.15 17.93 1.65
CA TYR A 10 14.76 18.23 1.30
C TYR A 10 14.27 17.22 0.25
N GLY A 11 13.36 16.33 0.66
CA GLY A 11 12.71 15.36 -0.22
C GLY A 11 13.13 13.91 -0.01
N MET A 12 14.24 13.62 0.69
CA MET A 12 14.69 12.24 0.98
C MET A 12 13.65 11.48 1.83
N GLY A 13 13.04 12.14 2.81
CA GLY A 13 11.98 11.54 3.63
C GLY A 13 10.72 11.19 2.82
N SER A 14 10.22 12.13 2.00
CA SER A 14 9.07 11.86 1.12
C SER A 14 9.41 10.83 0.04
N TRP A 15 10.66 10.84 -0.44
CA TRP A 15 11.16 9.85 -1.37
C TRP A 15 11.07 8.46 -0.75
N LEU A 16 11.65 8.26 0.44
CA LEU A 16 11.66 6.98 1.12
C LEU A 16 10.24 6.51 1.47
N ALA A 17 9.40 7.42 1.98
CA ALA A 17 8.01 7.12 2.29
C ALA A 17 7.22 6.62 1.06
N GLN A 18 7.45 7.22 -0.12
CA GLN A 18 6.83 6.75 -1.37
C GLN A 18 7.25 5.32 -1.74
N ARG A 19 8.51 4.94 -1.51
CA ARG A 19 9.02 3.60 -1.86
C ARG A 19 8.46 2.56 -0.88
N ILE A 20 8.50 2.86 0.42
CA ILE A 20 7.99 1.94 1.45
C ILE A 20 6.49 1.69 1.24
N THR A 21 5.70 2.76 1.08
CA THR A 21 4.25 2.62 0.84
C THR A 21 3.96 1.88 -0.47
N ALA A 22 4.71 2.13 -1.54
CA ALA A 22 4.55 1.41 -2.81
C ALA A 22 4.84 -0.10 -2.66
N VAL A 23 5.89 -0.48 -1.93
CA VAL A 23 6.22 -1.90 -1.68
C VAL A 23 5.11 -2.58 -0.87
N ILE A 24 4.60 -1.93 0.19
CA ILE A 24 3.49 -2.48 0.99
C ILE A 24 2.25 -2.68 0.11
N MET A 25 1.90 -1.69 -0.71
CA MET A 25 0.76 -1.80 -1.63
C MET A 25 0.94 -2.93 -2.63
N ALA A 26 2.11 -3.02 -3.27
CA ALA A 26 2.40 -4.04 -4.26
C ALA A 26 2.32 -5.45 -3.65
N LEU A 27 2.90 -5.68 -2.47
CA LEU A 27 2.84 -6.98 -1.80
C LEU A 27 1.39 -7.39 -1.50
N TYR A 28 0.58 -6.48 -0.93
CA TYR A 28 -0.82 -6.78 -0.66
C TYR A 28 -1.60 -7.09 -1.93
N THR A 29 -1.43 -6.29 -2.99
CA THR A 29 -2.11 -6.50 -4.27
C THR A 29 -1.70 -7.83 -4.92
N LEU A 30 -0.43 -8.21 -4.85
CA LEU A 30 0.04 -9.49 -5.38
C LEU A 30 -0.51 -10.68 -4.58
N ILE A 31 -0.52 -10.60 -3.25
CA ILE A 31 -1.09 -11.65 -2.39
C ILE A 31 -2.58 -11.81 -2.67
N LEU A 32 -3.34 -10.71 -2.65
CA LEU A 32 -4.79 -10.76 -2.91
C LEU A 32 -5.07 -11.23 -4.35
N GLY A 33 -4.29 -10.76 -5.32
CA GLY A 33 -4.42 -11.18 -6.71
C GLY A 33 -4.15 -12.68 -6.90
N PHE A 34 -3.15 -13.23 -6.22
CA PHE A 34 -2.84 -14.65 -6.25
C PHE A 34 -4.00 -15.49 -5.69
N VAL A 35 -4.50 -15.12 -4.51
CA VAL A 35 -5.67 -15.77 -3.88
C VAL A 35 -6.88 -15.78 -4.82
N LEU A 36 -7.19 -14.64 -5.44
CA LEU A 36 -8.32 -14.54 -6.36
C LEU A 36 -8.19 -15.36 -7.65
N ILE A 37 -6.96 -15.57 -8.12
CA ILE A 37 -6.69 -16.36 -9.33
C ILE A 37 -6.74 -17.87 -9.02
N GLU A 38 -6.24 -18.30 -7.85
CA GLU A 38 -6.23 -19.72 -7.48
C GLU A 38 -7.62 -20.28 -7.17
N GLU A 39 -8.47 -19.54 -6.43
CA GLU A 39 -9.79 -20.03 -6.00
C GLU A 39 -10.84 -20.01 -7.12
N GLY A 40 -10.67 -19.19 -8.16
CA GLY A 40 -11.48 -19.18 -9.39
C GLY A 40 -12.91 -18.65 -9.26
N SER A 41 -13.63 -18.99 -8.18
CA SER A 41 -14.92 -18.43 -7.80
C SER A 41 -14.92 -18.11 -6.30
N PHE A 42 -15.10 -16.84 -5.97
CA PHE A 42 -15.27 -16.37 -4.59
C PHE A 42 -16.72 -16.00 -4.36
N ASP A 43 -17.41 -16.79 -3.55
CA ASP A 43 -18.68 -16.47 -2.96
C ASP A 43 -18.50 -15.62 -1.67
N TYR A 44 -19.63 -15.23 -1.08
CA TYR A 44 -19.62 -14.38 0.11
C TYR A 44 -18.97 -15.06 1.34
N ALA A 45 -19.14 -16.37 1.50
CA ALA A 45 -18.58 -17.13 2.60
C ALA A 45 -17.05 -17.19 2.51
N GLU A 46 -16.47 -17.42 1.33
CA GLU A 46 -15.01 -17.40 1.16
C GLU A 46 -14.42 -16.02 1.42
N TRP A 47 -15.10 -14.95 0.97
CA TRP A 47 -14.69 -13.57 1.32
C TRP A 47 -14.72 -13.33 2.82
N GLN A 48 -15.79 -13.78 3.49
CA GLN A 48 -15.94 -13.63 4.93
C GLN A 48 -14.84 -14.41 5.67
N GLU A 49 -14.48 -15.61 5.22
CA GLU A 49 -13.42 -16.43 5.79
C GLU A 49 -12.03 -15.81 5.59
N LEU A 50 -11.71 -15.37 4.37
CA LEU A 50 -10.45 -14.69 4.06
C LEU A 50 -10.24 -13.48 4.98
N PHE A 51 -11.25 -12.62 5.13
CA PHE A 51 -11.20 -11.46 6.01
C PHE A 51 -11.44 -11.77 7.49
N ALA A 52 -11.85 -13.00 7.86
CA ALA A 52 -11.85 -13.44 9.25
C ALA A 52 -10.43 -13.68 9.77
N ASN A 53 -9.48 -14.00 8.88
CA ASN A 53 -8.08 -14.18 9.23
C ASN A 53 -7.45 -12.87 9.73
N GLY A 54 -6.86 -12.92 10.93
CA GLY A 54 -6.27 -11.74 11.57
C GLY A 54 -5.15 -11.09 10.76
N TRP A 55 -4.34 -11.90 10.07
CA TRP A 55 -3.25 -11.39 9.22
C TRP A 55 -3.79 -10.60 8.03
N MET A 56 -4.89 -11.04 7.42
CA MET A 56 -5.52 -10.36 6.27
C MET A 56 -6.05 -9.00 6.70
N ARG A 57 -6.72 -8.92 7.86
CA ARG A 57 -7.20 -7.64 8.42
C ARG A 57 -6.07 -6.64 8.62
N VAL A 58 -4.95 -7.08 9.21
CA VAL A 58 -3.78 -6.21 9.41
C VAL A 58 -3.19 -5.78 8.07
N ALA A 59 -3.05 -6.71 7.11
CA ALA A 59 -2.52 -6.41 5.78
C ALA A 59 -3.39 -5.39 5.03
N THR A 60 -4.73 -5.53 5.07
CA THR A 60 -5.67 -4.58 4.45
C THR A 60 -5.61 -3.20 5.12
N LEU A 61 -5.50 -3.14 6.46
CA LEU A 61 -5.35 -1.88 7.17
C LEU A 61 -4.02 -1.19 6.82
N LEU A 62 -2.93 -1.95 6.75
CA LEU A 62 -1.62 -1.43 6.31
C LEU A 62 -1.65 -0.96 4.86
N PHE A 63 -2.35 -1.67 3.97
CA PHE A 63 -2.59 -1.24 2.60
C PHE A 63 -3.33 0.10 2.56
N ALA A 64 -4.46 0.22 3.28
CA ALA A 64 -5.26 1.43 3.30
C ALA A 64 -4.48 2.64 3.85
N ALA A 65 -3.75 2.47 4.95
CA ALA A 65 -2.88 3.51 5.51
C ALA A 65 -1.76 3.89 4.53
N SER A 66 -1.13 2.91 3.88
CA SER A 66 -0.08 3.14 2.88
C SER A 66 -0.62 3.88 1.66
N LEU A 67 -1.80 3.51 1.16
CA LEU A 67 -2.45 4.17 0.03
C LEU A 67 -2.80 5.62 0.35
N ALA A 68 -3.37 5.89 1.52
CA ALA A 68 -3.68 7.25 1.96
C ALA A 68 -2.42 8.13 2.03
N TRP A 69 -1.36 7.59 2.64
CA TRP A 69 -0.08 8.31 2.74
C TRP A 69 0.59 8.50 1.38
N HIS A 70 0.57 7.47 0.53
CA HIS A 70 1.15 7.51 -0.81
C HIS A 70 0.45 8.54 -1.69
N ALA A 71 -0.89 8.55 -1.68
CA ALA A 71 -1.68 9.52 -2.41
C ALA A 71 -1.45 10.94 -1.91
N TRP A 72 -1.44 11.16 -0.58
CA TRP A 72 -1.18 12.48 0.01
C TRP A 72 0.20 13.04 -0.40
N VAL A 73 1.26 12.23 -0.26
CA VAL A 73 2.63 12.64 -0.61
C VAL A 73 2.82 12.81 -2.12
N GLY A 74 2.05 12.10 -2.94
CA GLY A 74 2.10 12.22 -4.40
C GLY A 74 1.31 13.40 -4.97
N MET A 75 0.25 13.84 -4.28
CA MET A 75 -0.58 14.96 -4.73
C MET A 75 -0.11 16.34 -4.24
N ARG A 76 0.65 16.40 -3.14
CA ARG A 76 1.24 17.64 -2.61
C ARG A 76 2.38 18.18 -3.50
#